data_AF-A0AAJ0EAQ5-F1
#
_entry.id   AF-A0AAJ0EAQ5-F1
#
_cell.length_a   1.000
_cell.length_b   1.000
_cell.length_c   1.000
_cell.angle_alpha   90.00
_cell.angle_beta   90.00
_cell.angle_gamma   90.00
#
_symmetry.space_group_name_H-M   'P 1'
#
loop_
_entity.id
_entity.type
_entity.pdbx_description
1 polymer ?
#
loop_
_entity_poly.entity_id
_entity_poly.type
_entity_poly.pdbx_seq_one_letter_code
_entity_poly.pdbx_strand_id
1 'polypeptide(L)'
;MISLGMQEKLGEQHVRYKKAKEEGGELAAQSSPAVKVTTVKRLAKLLSNAPFLDITSAVDILSGLLTKAQHIDIRVAIIQTMFDTLEAETASSDVKNRILMVIEDLAVPLAASLDELRPMTEVDWNQAEADGELPEVVKANDRTAAPIRFLFYHLDTKLRNDPVSQAKLAGITDRLILQSAENNRWWLELFLRKNGFSLPPGESLPLSPVDPAMLKIFPRTRVYFSRPMLEMLSRYALANVQPSPVMAAITKKIESNPTLEDSNAGKHWLLLFGRNERQMVQHGWTDCLKHMHLPHMSKEVADPSDRITVDMLQRFAEDFAHRLISHVNPSYVESLFENLSATMMRENNSEALKSWQSTTQPVLRSIIARVKELRTPSGQRDPMREPKALPDTFRLKVAMLAVPPGGADMDALFAKEISALIDELANEHALYHNHWVHLKDQLGREFPNWKPRLVYLAIILGDLSNVNIESPTLADYMRVEMARDFTKRADDTKVRNDANKLKEILRTWKESPVEKFRSDLRDIIAFKPSYK
;
A
#
# COMPACT_ATOMS: atom_id res chain seq x y z
N MET A 1 4.17 -6.49 -47.48
CA MET A 1 5.11 -5.62 -48.23
C MET A 1 5.39 -4.30 -47.52
N ILE A 2 4.39 -3.47 -47.18
CA ILE A 2 4.63 -2.16 -46.53
C ILE A 2 5.29 -2.28 -45.15
N SER A 3 4.85 -3.24 -44.32
CA SER A 3 5.44 -3.49 -43.00
C SER A 3 6.92 -3.91 -43.06
N LEU A 4 7.24 -4.87 -43.94
CA LEU A 4 8.62 -5.32 -44.20
C LEU A 4 9.50 -4.17 -44.67
N GLY A 5 9.03 -3.37 -45.64
CA GLY A 5 9.76 -2.19 -46.11
C GLY A 5 9.98 -1.14 -45.00
N MET A 6 9.03 -0.98 -44.07
CA MET A 6 9.21 -0.10 -42.91
C MET A 6 10.18 -0.67 -41.88
N GLN A 7 10.15 -1.98 -41.61
CA GLN A 7 11.09 -2.65 -40.72
C GLN A 7 12.53 -2.56 -41.27
N GLU A 8 12.71 -2.83 -42.57
CA GLU A 8 13.99 -2.67 -43.26
C GLU A 8 14.47 -1.22 -43.19
N LYS A 9 13.59 -0.24 -43.46
CA LYS A 9 13.96 1.18 -43.36
C LYS A 9 14.31 1.62 -41.94
N LEU A 10 13.63 1.15 -40.92
CA LEU A 10 14.00 1.43 -39.52
C LEU A 10 15.36 0.81 -39.18
N GLY A 11 15.63 -0.41 -39.67
CA GLY A 11 16.95 -1.04 -39.55
C GLY A 11 18.07 -0.27 -40.27
N GLU A 12 17.85 0.13 -41.52
CA GLU A 12 18.79 0.96 -42.29
C GLU A 12 19.07 2.30 -41.59
N GLN A 13 18.04 2.96 -41.07
CA GLN A 13 18.19 4.21 -40.33
C GLN A 13 19.03 4.03 -39.08
N HIS A 14 18.84 2.92 -38.36
CA HIS A 14 19.65 2.62 -37.19
C HIS A 14 21.13 2.45 -37.55
N VAL A 15 21.44 1.62 -38.55
CA VAL A 15 22.83 1.39 -38.98
C VAL A 15 23.51 2.70 -39.38
N ARG A 16 22.79 3.58 -40.09
CA ARG A 16 23.32 4.91 -40.46
C ARG A 16 23.54 5.81 -39.27
N TYR A 17 22.60 5.85 -38.33
CA TYR A 17 22.75 6.67 -37.11
C TYR A 17 23.97 6.22 -36.30
N LYS A 18 24.17 4.91 -36.15
CA LYS A 18 25.34 4.35 -35.45
C LYS A 18 26.65 4.74 -36.15
N LYS A 19 26.71 4.58 -37.48
CA LYS A 19 27.86 4.95 -38.29
C LYS A 19 28.17 6.46 -38.26
N ALA A 20 27.15 7.31 -38.32
CA ALA A 20 27.30 8.76 -38.23
C ALA A 20 27.77 9.23 -36.85
N LYS A 21 27.41 8.51 -35.78
CA LYS A 21 27.87 8.77 -34.41
C LYS A 21 29.33 8.34 -34.20
N GLU A 22 29.77 7.27 -34.87
CA GLU A 22 31.15 6.74 -34.79
C GLU A 22 32.14 7.51 -35.69
N GLU A 23 31.71 8.02 -36.85
CA GLU A 23 32.58 8.63 -37.87
C GLU A 23 32.58 10.17 -37.89
N GLY A 24 31.95 10.84 -36.92
CA GLY A 24 32.02 12.31 -36.81
C GLY A 24 31.27 13.06 -37.92
N GLY A 25 29.94 12.92 -37.96
CA GLY A 25 29.00 13.96 -38.44
C GLY A 25 28.92 14.28 -39.94
N GLU A 26 29.98 14.17 -40.74
CA GLU A 26 29.99 14.76 -42.09
C GLU A 26 29.40 13.86 -43.20
N LEU A 27 29.19 12.56 -42.96
CA LEU A 27 28.57 11.66 -43.94
C LEU A 27 27.02 11.63 -43.90
N ALA A 28 26.38 12.43 -43.02
CA ALA A 28 24.91 12.45 -42.90
C ALA A 28 24.19 13.21 -44.04
N ALA A 29 24.91 13.78 -45.01
CA ALA A 29 24.37 14.67 -46.05
C ALA A 29 23.72 13.98 -47.26
N GLN A 30 23.67 12.65 -47.32
CA GLN A 30 22.89 11.92 -48.34
C GLN A 30 21.69 11.20 -47.71
N SER A 31 20.73 11.97 -47.22
CA SER A 31 19.55 11.42 -46.53
C SER A 31 18.58 10.79 -47.53
N SER A 32 18.60 9.47 -47.62
CA SER A 32 17.41 8.74 -48.10
C SER A 32 16.24 8.97 -47.14
N PRO A 33 14.98 8.87 -47.61
CA PRO A 33 13.82 9.34 -46.85
C PRO A 33 13.71 8.68 -45.47
N ALA A 34 13.62 9.48 -44.42
CA ALA A 34 13.37 9.00 -43.07
C ALA A 34 11.88 8.74 -42.84
N VAL A 35 11.51 7.52 -42.45
CA VAL A 35 10.21 7.19 -41.89
C VAL A 35 9.95 8.06 -40.65
N LYS A 36 8.92 8.88 -40.70
CA LYS A 36 8.54 9.75 -39.57
C LYS A 36 7.95 8.91 -38.43
N VAL A 37 8.28 9.28 -37.18
CA VAL A 37 7.72 8.68 -35.96
C VAL A 37 6.19 8.65 -35.98
N THR A 38 5.55 9.74 -36.40
CA THR A 38 4.10 9.84 -36.51
C THR A 38 3.50 8.83 -37.50
N THR A 39 4.22 8.49 -38.58
CA THR A 39 3.79 7.47 -39.53
C THR A 39 3.78 6.09 -38.88
N VAL A 40 4.81 5.74 -38.13
CA VAL A 40 4.88 4.44 -37.43
C VAL A 40 3.84 4.35 -36.32
N LYS A 41 3.64 5.42 -35.53
CA LYS A 41 2.59 5.48 -34.50
C LYS A 41 1.20 5.29 -35.10
N ARG A 42 0.92 5.95 -36.23
CA ARG A 42 -0.34 5.79 -36.95
C ARG A 42 -0.49 4.38 -37.50
N LEU A 43 0.56 3.79 -38.06
CA LEU A 43 0.52 2.40 -38.52
C LEU A 43 0.21 1.44 -37.36
N ALA A 44 0.89 1.57 -36.22
CA ALA A 44 0.62 0.74 -35.05
C ALA A 44 -0.86 0.82 -34.63
N LYS A 45 -1.41 2.03 -34.55
CA LYS A 45 -2.82 2.25 -34.23
C LYS A 45 -3.80 1.78 -35.31
N LEU A 46 -3.41 1.80 -36.58
CA LEU A 46 -4.23 1.23 -37.66
C LEU A 46 -4.28 -0.29 -37.58
N LEU A 47 -3.18 -0.93 -37.19
CA LEU A 47 -3.09 -2.39 -37.07
C LEU A 47 -3.98 -2.97 -35.96
N SER A 48 -4.30 -2.24 -34.90
CA SER A 48 -5.24 -2.74 -33.87
C SER A 48 -6.69 -2.84 -34.33
N ASN A 49 -7.08 -2.08 -35.36
CA ASN A 49 -8.47 -2.01 -35.85
C ASN A 49 -8.56 -2.21 -37.37
N ALA A 50 -7.63 -2.95 -37.97
CA ALA A 50 -7.61 -3.17 -39.42
C ALA A 50 -8.61 -4.29 -39.79
N PRO A 51 -9.76 -3.99 -40.43
CA PRO A 51 -10.73 -5.03 -40.81
C PRO A 51 -10.23 -5.95 -41.93
N PHE A 52 -9.14 -5.57 -42.60
CA PHE A 52 -8.55 -6.27 -43.74
C PHE A 52 -7.36 -7.15 -43.37
N LEU A 53 -6.96 -7.18 -42.09
CA LEU A 53 -5.81 -7.94 -41.61
C LEU A 53 -6.24 -8.76 -40.41
N ASP A 54 -5.89 -10.05 -40.38
CA ASP A 54 -6.16 -10.85 -39.19
C ASP A 54 -5.27 -10.39 -38.01
N ILE A 55 -5.80 -10.53 -36.80
CA ILE A 55 -5.15 -10.01 -35.58
C ILE A 55 -3.77 -10.66 -35.38
N THR A 56 -3.59 -11.92 -35.74
CA THR A 56 -2.31 -12.62 -35.61
C THR A 56 -1.23 -11.98 -36.48
N SER A 57 -1.54 -11.74 -37.76
CA SER A 57 -0.66 -11.03 -38.69
C SER A 57 -0.37 -9.60 -38.22
N ALA A 58 -1.36 -8.90 -37.63
CA ALA A 58 -1.15 -7.58 -37.05
C ALA A 58 -0.13 -7.63 -35.90
N VAL A 59 -0.25 -8.60 -34.99
CA VAL A 59 0.68 -8.82 -33.86
C VAL A 59 2.09 -9.12 -34.35
N ASP A 60 2.25 -9.92 -35.40
CA ASP A 60 3.57 -10.24 -35.98
C ASP A 60 4.24 -9.02 -36.60
N ILE A 61 3.46 -8.18 -37.30
CA ILE A 61 3.97 -6.91 -37.83
C ILE A 61 4.40 -6.00 -36.68
N LEU A 62 3.58 -5.86 -35.64
CA LEU A 62 3.88 -5.04 -34.47
C LEU A 62 5.13 -5.53 -33.73
N SER A 63 5.28 -6.85 -33.55
CA SER A 63 6.46 -7.47 -32.95
C SER A 63 7.71 -7.15 -33.76
N GLY A 64 7.69 -7.36 -35.08
CA GLY A 64 8.82 -7.03 -35.94
C GLY A 64 9.16 -5.53 -35.96
N LEU A 65 8.15 -4.66 -35.86
CA LEU A 65 8.37 -3.22 -35.71
C LEU A 65 9.00 -2.88 -34.35
N LEU A 66 8.57 -3.50 -33.26
CA LEU A 66 9.12 -3.27 -31.92
C LEU A 66 10.60 -3.63 -31.85
N THR A 67 10.99 -4.78 -32.42
CA THR A 67 12.39 -5.24 -32.48
C THR A 67 13.31 -4.28 -33.22
N LYS A 68 12.79 -3.53 -34.20
CA LYS A 68 13.58 -2.56 -35.00
C LYS A 68 13.44 -1.12 -34.51
N ALA A 69 12.42 -0.82 -33.71
CA ALA A 69 12.17 0.53 -33.21
C ALA A 69 13.22 0.93 -32.16
N GLN A 70 13.76 2.13 -32.32
CA GLN A 70 14.64 2.75 -31.31
C GLN A 70 13.98 3.91 -30.60
N HIS A 71 13.10 4.62 -31.30
CA HIS A 71 12.44 5.78 -30.75
C HIS A 71 11.39 5.36 -29.71
N ILE A 72 11.46 5.95 -28.51
CA ILE A 72 10.61 5.61 -27.37
C ILE A 72 9.12 5.72 -27.72
N ASP A 73 8.68 6.81 -28.35
CA ASP A 73 7.29 6.97 -28.77
C ASP A 73 6.76 5.87 -29.69
N ILE A 74 7.61 5.30 -30.55
CA ILE A 74 7.22 4.20 -31.43
C ILE A 74 7.03 2.94 -30.58
N ARG A 75 7.98 2.64 -29.69
CA ARG A 75 7.92 1.49 -28.77
C ARG A 75 6.68 1.57 -27.88
N VAL A 76 6.46 2.71 -27.23
CA VAL A 76 5.29 2.98 -26.38
C VAL A 76 4.00 2.81 -27.16
N ALA A 77 3.90 3.38 -28.37
CA ALA A 77 2.70 3.23 -29.19
C ALA A 77 2.43 1.78 -29.57
N ILE A 78 3.46 1.01 -29.94
CA ILE A 78 3.32 -0.41 -30.28
C ILE A 78 2.90 -1.24 -29.06
N ILE A 79 3.57 -1.05 -27.92
CA ILE A 79 3.28 -1.81 -26.68
C ILE A 79 1.90 -1.46 -26.13
N GLN A 80 1.50 -0.17 -26.16
CA GLN A 80 0.14 0.23 -25.82
C GLN A 80 -0.88 -0.42 -26.76
N THR A 81 -0.62 -0.43 -28.07
CA THR A 81 -1.49 -1.10 -29.04
C THR A 81 -1.64 -2.58 -28.72
N MET A 82 -0.56 -3.26 -28.32
CA MET A 82 -0.60 -4.66 -27.88
C MET A 82 -1.46 -4.84 -26.61
N PHE A 83 -1.33 -3.95 -25.62
CA PHE A 83 -2.18 -3.96 -24.44
C PHE A 83 -3.66 -3.72 -24.77
N ASP A 84 -3.96 -2.79 -25.68
CA ASP A 84 -5.33 -2.52 -26.11
C ASP A 84 -5.93 -3.76 -26.80
N THR A 85 -5.14 -4.45 -27.64
CA THR A 85 -5.56 -5.69 -28.31
C THR A 85 -5.80 -6.84 -27.33
N LEU A 86 -5.06 -6.90 -26.20
CA LEU A 86 -5.31 -7.91 -25.15
C LEU A 86 -6.71 -7.80 -24.54
N GLU A 87 -7.24 -6.58 -24.46
CA GLU A 87 -8.55 -6.28 -23.88
C GLU A 87 -9.70 -6.42 -24.89
N ALA A 88 -9.40 -6.51 -26.18
CA ALA A 88 -10.41 -6.67 -27.21
C ALA A 88 -11.13 -8.02 -27.10
N GLU A 89 -12.46 -8.00 -27.13
CA GLU A 89 -13.30 -9.21 -27.08
C GLU A 89 -13.06 -10.13 -28.29
N THR A 90 -12.62 -9.57 -29.41
CA THR A 90 -12.32 -10.29 -30.65
C THR A 90 -10.98 -11.05 -30.61
N ALA A 91 -10.14 -10.82 -29.60
CA ALA A 91 -8.84 -11.49 -29.49
C ALA A 91 -9.00 -12.91 -28.94
N SER A 92 -8.56 -13.90 -29.72
CA SER A 92 -8.54 -15.31 -29.29
C SER A 92 -7.48 -15.55 -28.20
N SER A 93 -7.63 -16.65 -27.45
CA SER A 93 -6.64 -17.06 -26.43
C SER A 93 -5.22 -17.18 -26.99
N ASP A 94 -5.06 -17.74 -28.19
CA ASP A 94 -3.75 -17.89 -28.84
C ASP A 94 -3.11 -16.55 -29.17
N VAL A 95 -3.91 -15.60 -29.68
CA VAL A 95 -3.45 -14.23 -29.95
C VAL A 95 -3.02 -13.56 -28.64
N LYS A 96 -3.81 -13.66 -27.58
CA LYS A 96 -3.47 -13.07 -26.28
C LYS A 96 -2.17 -13.66 -25.73
N ASN A 97 -2.01 -14.98 -25.81
CA ASN A 97 -0.77 -15.66 -25.39
C ASN A 97 0.44 -15.17 -26.18
N ARG A 98 0.31 -15.02 -27.50
CA ARG A 98 1.37 -14.51 -28.36
C ARG A 98 1.73 -13.06 -28.02
N ILE A 99 0.73 -12.20 -27.78
CA ILE A 99 0.98 -10.82 -27.34
C ILE A 99 1.71 -10.80 -26.00
N LEU A 100 1.27 -11.60 -25.02
CA LEU A 100 1.91 -11.67 -23.71
C LEU A 100 3.37 -12.12 -23.81
N MET A 101 3.68 -13.12 -24.66
CA MET A 101 5.06 -13.52 -24.94
C MET A 101 5.89 -12.38 -25.54
N VAL A 102 5.34 -11.64 -26.51
CA VAL A 102 6.06 -10.51 -27.12
C VAL A 102 6.29 -9.37 -26.11
N ILE A 103 5.32 -9.08 -25.25
CA ILE A 103 5.47 -8.10 -24.17
C ILE A 103 6.56 -8.55 -23.21
N GLU A 104 6.57 -9.82 -22.84
CA GLU A 104 7.60 -10.41 -21.98
C GLU A 104 9.00 -10.31 -22.61
N ASP A 105 9.16 -10.75 -23.86
CA ASP A 105 10.49 -10.82 -24.48
C ASP A 105 11.04 -9.44 -24.85
N LEU A 106 10.19 -8.51 -25.29
CA LEU A 106 10.62 -7.24 -25.87
C LEU A 106 10.32 -6.02 -25.01
N ALA A 107 9.23 -5.99 -24.25
CA ALA A 107 8.87 -4.80 -23.45
C ALA A 107 9.44 -4.85 -22.04
N VAL A 108 9.52 -6.03 -21.41
CA VAL A 108 10.03 -6.17 -20.04
C VAL A 108 11.49 -5.71 -19.91
N PRO A 109 12.45 -6.13 -20.76
CA PRO A 109 13.83 -5.66 -20.64
C PRO A 109 13.96 -4.14 -20.78
N LEU A 110 13.11 -3.52 -21.63
CA LEU A 110 13.07 -2.08 -21.81
C LEU A 110 12.56 -1.38 -20.55
N ALA A 111 11.42 -1.79 -20.01
CA ALA A 111 10.81 -1.17 -18.83
C ALA A 111 11.60 -1.42 -17.53
N ALA A 112 12.35 -2.52 -17.46
CA ALA A 112 13.25 -2.85 -16.36
C ALA A 112 14.55 -2.04 -16.35
N SER A 113 14.90 -1.38 -17.45
CA SER A 113 16.16 -0.64 -17.60
C SER A 113 16.23 0.63 -16.72
N LEU A 114 17.45 1.13 -16.50
CA LEU A 114 17.69 2.40 -15.79
C LEU A 114 17.16 3.60 -16.60
N ASP A 115 17.26 3.53 -17.92
CA ASP A 115 16.75 4.50 -18.90
C ASP A 115 16.10 3.76 -20.08
N GLU A 116 14.79 3.93 -20.26
CA GLU A 116 14.05 3.30 -21.36
C GLU A 116 14.41 3.86 -22.74
N LEU A 117 14.93 5.10 -22.79
CA LEU A 117 15.42 5.74 -24.02
C LEU A 117 16.72 5.09 -24.47
N ARG A 118 17.56 4.70 -23.51
CA ARG A 118 18.89 4.10 -23.73
C ARG A 118 19.09 2.90 -22.81
N PRO A 119 18.42 1.78 -23.08
CA PRO A 119 18.59 0.57 -22.29
C PRO A 119 20.05 0.11 -22.34
N MET A 120 20.60 -0.22 -21.18
CA MET A 120 21.97 -0.70 -21.04
C MET A 120 22.12 -2.08 -21.66
N THR A 121 23.15 -2.26 -22.48
CA THR A 121 23.61 -3.57 -22.94
C THR A 121 24.65 -4.14 -21.99
N GLU A 122 24.96 -5.44 -22.12
CA GLU A 122 26.05 -6.08 -21.35
C GLU A 122 27.40 -5.40 -21.58
N VAL A 123 27.63 -4.92 -22.81
CA VAL A 123 28.85 -4.15 -23.15
C VAL A 123 28.89 -2.83 -22.40
N ASP A 124 27.75 -2.13 -22.31
CA ASP A 124 27.66 -0.87 -21.56
C ASP A 124 27.89 -1.08 -20.06
N TRP A 125 27.38 -2.18 -19.49
CA TRP A 125 27.65 -2.56 -18.10
C TRP A 125 29.13 -2.84 -17.84
N ASN A 126 29.76 -3.64 -18.71
CA ASN A 126 31.19 -3.96 -18.59
C ASN A 126 32.05 -2.70 -18.71
N GLN A 127 31.69 -1.77 -19.59
CA GLN A 127 32.39 -0.50 -19.72
C GLN A 127 32.19 0.40 -18.49
N ALA A 128 30.96 0.53 -17.98
CA ALA A 128 30.67 1.29 -16.77
C ALA A 128 31.47 0.75 -15.56
N GLU A 129 31.64 -0.57 -15.47
CA GLU A 129 32.45 -1.21 -14.44
C GLU A 129 33.95 -0.92 -14.60
N ALA A 130 34.48 -0.94 -15.83
CA ALA A 130 35.89 -0.69 -16.11
C ALA A 130 36.28 0.79 -15.93
N ASP A 131 35.48 1.71 -16.46
CA ASP A 131 35.76 3.15 -16.46
C ASP A 131 35.32 3.82 -15.15
N GLY A 132 34.48 3.14 -14.36
CA GLY A 132 33.88 3.70 -13.13
C GLY A 132 32.85 4.79 -13.42
N GLU A 133 32.37 4.92 -14.67
CA GLU A 133 31.28 5.81 -15.01
C GLU A 133 29.94 5.26 -14.53
N LEU A 134 29.10 6.14 -13.97
CA LEU A 134 27.79 5.73 -13.48
C LEU A 134 26.77 5.96 -14.60
N PRO A 135 26.02 4.92 -15.01
CA PRO A 135 24.93 5.10 -15.93
C PRO A 135 23.90 6.09 -15.38
N GLU A 136 23.32 6.91 -16.26
CA GLU A 136 22.22 7.79 -15.88
C GLU A 136 20.96 6.99 -15.56
N VAL A 137 20.28 7.36 -14.48
CA VAL A 137 19.00 6.78 -14.10
C VAL A 137 17.90 7.78 -14.39
N VAL A 138 16.89 7.36 -15.13
CA VAL A 138 15.75 8.21 -15.40
C VAL A 138 14.96 8.46 -14.13
N LYS A 139 14.46 9.69 -13.96
CA LYS A 139 13.62 10.07 -12.82
C LYS A 139 12.38 9.15 -12.75
N ALA A 140 12.39 8.24 -11.80
CA ALA A 140 11.35 7.21 -11.61
C ALA A 140 9.91 7.78 -11.54
N ASN A 141 9.75 8.96 -10.93
CA ASN A 141 8.43 9.56 -10.72
C ASN A 141 7.90 10.35 -11.93
N ASP A 142 8.70 10.46 -12.99
CA ASP A 142 8.31 11.17 -14.21
C ASP A 142 7.78 10.18 -15.25
N ARG A 143 6.45 10.18 -15.43
CA ARG A 143 5.77 9.33 -16.42
C ARG A 143 6.26 9.57 -17.85
N THR A 144 6.75 10.77 -18.15
CA THR A 144 7.27 11.08 -19.48
C THR A 144 8.64 10.46 -19.71
N ALA A 145 9.33 10.13 -18.63
CA ALA A 145 10.70 9.65 -18.67
C ALA A 145 10.78 8.10 -18.64
N ALA A 146 9.84 7.41 -18.00
CA ALA A 146 9.71 5.94 -18.04
C ALA A 146 8.32 5.47 -18.55
N PRO A 147 7.94 5.80 -19.80
CA PRO A 147 6.60 5.58 -20.31
C PRO A 147 6.21 4.10 -20.51
N ILE A 148 7.14 3.21 -20.83
CA ILE A 148 6.87 1.77 -21.03
C ILE A 148 6.60 1.11 -19.67
N ARG A 149 7.41 1.36 -18.65
CA ARG A 149 7.21 0.89 -17.27
C ARG A 149 5.85 1.31 -16.74
N PHE A 150 5.43 2.55 -17.03
CA PHE A 150 4.14 3.06 -16.62
C PHE A 150 2.95 2.25 -17.19
N LEU A 151 3.10 1.59 -18.34
CA LEU A 151 2.06 0.74 -18.93
C LEU A 151 1.71 -0.47 -18.05
N PHE A 152 2.62 -0.90 -17.17
CA PHE A 152 2.43 -2.00 -16.23
C PHE A 152 1.76 -1.58 -14.91
N TYR A 153 1.64 -0.28 -14.61
CA TYR A 153 1.12 0.21 -13.31
C TYR A 153 -0.38 0.00 -13.14
N HIS A 154 -1.05 -0.35 -14.22
CA HIS A 154 -2.50 -0.49 -14.31
C HIS A 154 -2.96 -1.95 -14.40
N LEU A 155 -2.14 -2.89 -13.89
CA LEU A 155 -2.47 -4.32 -13.85
C LEU A 155 -3.86 -4.59 -13.21
N ASP A 156 -4.25 -3.78 -12.22
CA ASP A 156 -5.54 -3.91 -11.51
C ASP A 156 -6.75 -3.54 -12.36
N THR A 157 -6.56 -2.78 -13.44
CA THR A 157 -7.65 -2.41 -14.37
C THR A 157 -7.67 -3.27 -15.62
N LYS A 158 -6.55 -3.90 -15.99
CA LYS A 158 -6.44 -4.68 -17.22
C LYS A 158 -6.95 -6.11 -17.06
N LEU A 159 -7.54 -6.65 -18.14
CA LEU A 159 -7.91 -8.07 -18.28
C LEU A 159 -8.84 -8.62 -17.17
N ARG A 160 -9.66 -7.76 -16.54
CA ARG A 160 -10.53 -8.15 -15.41
C ARG A 160 -11.49 -9.31 -15.71
N ASN A 161 -11.89 -9.45 -16.98
CA ASN A 161 -12.81 -10.49 -17.43
C ASN A 161 -12.09 -11.73 -18.00
N ASP A 162 -10.75 -11.77 -17.92
CA ASP A 162 -9.91 -12.88 -18.41
C ASP A 162 -8.85 -13.26 -17.36
N PRO A 163 -9.23 -14.06 -16.35
CA PRO A 163 -8.36 -14.40 -15.23
C PRO A 163 -7.06 -15.11 -15.65
N VAL A 164 -7.10 -15.88 -16.73
CA VAL A 164 -5.95 -16.64 -17.25
C VAL A 164 -4.91 -15.69 -17.83
N SER A 165 -5.32 -14.78 -18.70
CA SER A 165 -4.41 -13.77 -19.27
C SER A 165 -3.93 -12.79 -18.19
N GLN A 166 -4.79 -12.45 -17.22
CA GLN A 166 -4.41 -11.59 -16.10
C GLN A 166 -3.35 -12.24 -15.21
N ALA A 167 -3.46 -13.54 -14.92
CA ALA A 167 -2.43 -14.29 -14.18
C ALA A 167 -1.07 -14.29 -14.90
N LYS A 168 -1.07 -14.48 -16.21
CA LYS A 168 0.15 -14.40 -17.02
C LYS A 168 0.76 -13.01 -17.00
N LEU A 169 -0.05 -11.97 -17.18
CA LEU A 169 0.42 -10.58 -17.12
C LEU A 169 0.98 -10.22 -15.74
N ALA A 170 0.40 -10.74 -14.66
CA ALA A 170 0.96 -10.59 -13.32
C ALA A 170 2.34 -11.25 -13.20
N GLY A 171 2.51 -12.47 -13.70
CA GLY A 171 3.82 -13.14 -13.75
C GLY A 171 4.87 -12.39 -14.60
N ILE A 172 4.46 -11.77 -15.70
CA ILE A 172 5.32 -10.88 -16.51
C ILE A 172 5.71 -9.63 -15.69
N THR A 173 4.79 -9.08 -14.90
CA THR A 173 5.04 -7.92 -14.04
C THR A 173 5.99 -8.27 -12.89
N ASP A 174 5.90 -9.47 -12.31
CA ASP A 174 6.87 -9.97 -11.33
C ASP A 174 8.28 -10.03 -11.93
N ARG A 175 8.42 -10.60 -13.14
CA ARG A 175 9.70 -10.68 -13.86
C ARG A 175 10.28 -9.30 -14.15
N LEU A 176 9.44 -8.36 -14.57
CA LEU A 176 9.82 -6.96 -14.77
C LEU A 176 10.42 -6.34 -13.50
N ILE A 177 9.76 -6.52 -12.35
CA ILE A 177 10.23 -5.94 -11.09
C ILE A 177 11.53 -6.59 -10.63
N LEU A 178 11.64 -7.92 -10.74
CA LEU A 178 12.87 -8.65 -10.41
C LEU A 178 14.04 -8.19 -11.30
N GLN A 179 13.83 -8.10 -12.61
CA GLN A 179 14.87 -7.64 -13.55
C GLN A 179 15.25 -6.18 -13.30
N SER A 180 14.27 -5.32 -13.00
CA SER A 180 14.55 -3.92 -12.63
C SER A 180 15.36 -3.82 -11.35
N ALA A 181 15.07 -4.67 -10.37
CA ALA A 181 15.78 -4.68 -9.11
C ALA A 181 17.22 -5.18 -9.26
N GLU A 182 17.46 -6.14 -10.15
CA GLU A 182 18.82 -6.61 -10.46
C GLU A 182 19.65 -5.54 -11.18
N ASN A 183 19.07 -4.86 -12.17
CA ASN A 183 19.72 -3.70 -12.81
C ASN A 183 20.06 -2.61 -11.77
N ASN A 184 19.14 -2.36 -10.84
CA ASN A 184 19.36 -1.37 -9.79
C ASN A 184 20.42 -1.83 -8.77
N ARG A 185 20.52 -3.13 -8.48
CA ARG A 185 21.55 -3.70 -7.60
C ARG A 185 22.95 -3.43 -8.17
N TRP A 186 23.16 -3.75 -9.45
CA TRP A 186 24.43 -3.44 -10.13
C TRP A 186 24.75 -1.95 -10.12
N TRP A 187 23.75 -1.11 -10.40
CA TRP A 187 23.92 0.33 -10.35
C TRP A 187 24.33 0.81 -8.95
N LEU A 188 23.70 0.29 -7.89
CA LEU A 188 24.02 0.64 -6.50
C LEU A 188 25.44 0.20 -6.12
N GLU A 189 25.89 -0.97 -6.56
CA GLU A 189 27.26 -1.46 -6.33
C GLU A 189 28.31 -0.55 -6.99
N LEU A 190 28.08 -0.14 -8.24
CA LEU A 190 28.93 0.84 -8.92
C LEU A 190 28.88 2.20 -8.22
N PHE A 191 27.70 2.62 -7.74
CA PHE A 191 27.53 3.90 -7.05
C PHE A 191 28.35 3.96 -5.76
N LEU A 192 28.29 2.89 -4.96
CA LEU A 192 29.08 2.79 -3.74
C LEU A 192 30.57 2.83 -4.05
N ARG A 193 31.03 1.99 -5.01
CA ARG A 193 32.45 1.90 -5.41
C ARG A 193 32.98 3.25 -5.89
N LYS A 194 32.27 3.91 -6.82
CA LYS A 194 32.69 5.19 -7.41
C LYS A 194 32.81 6.31 -6.39
N ASN A 195 31.91 6.34 -5.40
CA ASN A 195 31.88 7.40 -4.39
C ASN A 195 32.70 7.06 -3.12
N GLY A 196 33.45 5.95 -3.15
CA GLY A 196 34.30 5.52 -2.04
C GLY A 196 33.50 5.09 -0.80
N PHE A 197 32.29 4.59 -1.00
CA PHE A 197 31.49 3.98 0.06
C PHE A 197 31.75 2.48 0.11
N SER A 198 31.75 1.93 1.32
CA SER A 198 31.86 0.49 1.55
C SER A 198 30.81 0.03 2.56
N LEU A 199 30.29 -1.17 2.33
CA LEU A 199 29.43 -1.86 3.28
C LEU A 199 30.29 -2.81 4.13
N PRO A 200 29.98 -2.98 5.42
CA PRO A 200 30.61 -3.99 6.25
C PRO A 200 30.44 -5.41 5.70
N PRO A 201 31.36 -6.34 6.01
CA PRO A 201 31.20 -7.74 5.62
C PRO A 201 29.86 -8.32 6.10
N GLY A 202 29.09 -8.90 5.18
CA GLY A 202 27.78 -9.50 5.47
C GLY A 202 26.60 -8.52 5.44
N GLU A 203 26.83 -7.22 5.27
CA GLU A 203 25.77 -6.24 5.07
C GLU A 203 25.51 -6.01 3.57
N SER A 204 24.25 -6.00 3.16
CA SER A 204 23.84 -5.71 1.78
C SER A 204 22.68 -4.72 1.75
N LEU A 205 22.64 -3.90 0.69
CA LEU A 205 21.49 -3.02 0.46
C LEU A 205 20.25 -3.87 0.14
N PRO A 206 19.06 -3.45 0.58
CA PRO A 206 17.83 -4.14 0.23
C PRO A 206 17.62 -4.07 -1.28
N LEU A 207 17.28 -5.21 -1.88
CA LEU A 207 16.91 -5.27 -3.28
C LEU A 207 15.66 -4.41 -3.53
N SER A 208 15.68 -3.58 -4.57
CA SER A 208 14.59 -2.67 -4.91
C SER A 208 14.63 -2.37 -6.40
N PRO A 209 13.48 -2.32 -7.11
CA PRO A 209 13.44 -1.88 -8.50
C PRO A 209 13.90 -0.44 -8.65
N VAL A 210 14.27 -0.05 -9.87
CA VAL A 210 14.68 1.32 -10.20
C VAL A 210 13.61 2.34 -9.79
N ASP A 211 12.33 2.00 -9.96
CA ASP A 211 11.22 2.71 -9.33
C ASP A 211 10.58 1.85 -8.24
N PRO A 212 10.85 2.12 -6.95
CA PRO A 212 10.22 1.41 -5.85
C PRO A 212 8.68 1.40 -5.90
N ALA A 213 8.05 2.43 -6.50
CA ALA A 213 6.59 2.54 -6.53
C ALA A 213 5.92 1.38 -7.25
N MET A 214 6.65 0.64 -8.10
CA MET A 214 6.19 -0.61 -8.72
C MET A 214 5.68 -1.63 -7.70
N LEU A 215 6.30 -1.70 -6.53
CA LEU A 215 5.91 -2.66 -5.48
C LEU A 215 4.50 -2.37 -4.92
N LYS A 216 3.96 -1.16 -5.13
CA LYS A 216 2.62 -0.76 -4.69
C LYS A 216 1.50 -1.23 -5.61
N ILE A 217 1.81 -1.86 -6.74
CA ILE A 217 0.80 -2.44 -7.65
C ILE A 217 0.14 -3.65 -6.97
N PHE A 218 0.91 -4.49 -6.27
CA PHE A 218 0.42 -5.76 -5.74
C PHE A 218 -0.61 -5.68 -4.62
N PRO A 219 -0.57 -4.69 -3.70
CA PRO A 219 -1.69 -4.47 -2.80
C PRO A 219 -3.03 -4.27 -3.53
N ARG A 220 -3.01 -3.71 -4.76
CA ARG A 220 -4.20 -3.54 -5.61
C ARG A 220 -4.57 -4.81 -6.36
N THR A 221 -3.59 -5.67 -6.67
CA THR A 221 -3.76 -6.97 -7.34
C THR A 221 -3.46 -8.14 -6.42
N ARG A 222 -3.99 -8.08 -5.18
CA ARG A 222 -3.62 -8.97 -4.05
C ARG A 222 -3.65 -10.47 -4.34
N VAL A 223 -4.51 -10.93 -5.24
CA VAL A 223 -4.64 -12.36 -5.58
C VAL A 223 -3.41 -12.88 -6.35
N TYR A 224 -2.66 -11.99 -6.97
CA TYR A 224 -1.42 -12.27 -7.70
C TYR A 224 -0.17 -11.83 -6.95
N PHE A 225 -0.29 -11.30 -5.73
CA PHE A 225 0.85 -10.81 -4.97
C PHE A 225 1.74 -11.98 -4.54
N SER A 226 2.94 -12.10 -5.09
CA SER A 226 3.83 -13.22 -4.79
C SER A 226 4.73 -12.95 -3.58
N ARG A 227 5.22 -14.04 -2.97
CA ARG A 227 6.15 -14.02 -1.85
C ARG A 227 7.44 -13.25 -2.16
N PRO A 228 8.12 -13.44 -3.29
CA PRO A 228 9.31 -12.64 -3.62
C PRO A 228 9.04 -11.13 -3.63
N MET A 229 7.87 -10.72 -4.11
CA MET A 229 7.45 -9.31 -4.11
C MET A 229 7.19 -8.79 -2.69
N LEU A 230 6.56 -9.58 -1.82
CA LEU A 230 6.37 -9.22 -0.41
C LEU A 230 7.71 -9.10 0.33
N GLU A 231 8.64 -10.03 0.11
CA GLU A 231 9.97 -10.00 0.72
C GLU A 231 10.78 -8.77 0.26
N MET A 232 10.68 -8.41 -1.02
CA MET A 232 11.32 -7.19 -1.53
C MET A 232 10.68 -5.92 -0.92
N LEU A 233 9.35 -5.85 -0.91
CA LEU A 233 8.60 -4.74 -0.31
C LEU A 233 8.93 -4.58 1.18
N SER A 234 8.93 -5.68 1.94
CA SER A 234 9.17 -5.64 3.38
C SER A 234 10.60 -5.20 3.68
N ARG A 235 11.61 -5.79 3.04
CA ARG A 235 13.02 -5.37 3.21
C ARG A 235 13.23 -3.91 2.85
N TYR A 236 12.65 -3.45 1.74
CA TYR A 236 12.73 -2.06 1.32
C TYR A 236 12.09 -1.11 2.34
N ALA A 237 10.89 -1.42 2.82
CA ALA A 237 10.17 -0.62 3.80
C ALA A 237 10.90 -0.58 5.16
N LEU A 238 11.37 -1.73 5.66
CA LEU A 238 12.10 -1.83 6.93
C LEU A 238 13.43 -1.08 6.91
N ALA A 239 14.14 -1.10 5.78
CA ALA A 239 15.40 -0.37 5.61
C ALA A 239 15.22 1.15 5.56
N ASN A 240 14.05 1.66 5.18
CA ASN A 240 13.74 3.09 5.21
C ASN A 240 13.15 3.54 6.55
N VAL A 241 12.46 2.66 7.28
CA VAL A 241 12.01 3.00 8.64
C VAL A 241 13.20 3.08 9.59
N GLN A 242 14.04 2.05 9.59
CA GLN A 242 15.23 2.02 10.44
C GLN A 242 16.44 1.59 9.59
N PRO A 243 17.09 2.54 8.89
CA PRO A 243 18.27 2.26 8.10
C PRO A 243 19.42 1.79 8.98
N SER A 244 20.31 0.98 8.41
CA SER A 244 21.55 0.64 9.10
C SER A 244 22.39 1.92 9.36
N PRO A 245 23.28 1.92 10.36
CA PRO A 245 24.15 3.08 10.60
C PRO A 245 24.95 3.49 9.36
N VAL A 246 25.36 2.52 8.53
CA VAL A 246 26.11 2.76 7.31
C VAL A 246 25.24 3.39 6.23
N MET A 247 24.04 2.84 5.99
CA MET A 247 23.08 3.44 5.06
C MET A 247 22.72 4.87 5.48
N ALA A 248 22.45 5.11 6.76
CA ALA A 248 22.16 6.43 7.28
C ALA A 248 23.33 7.40 7.10
N ALA A 249 24.58 6.95 7.30
CA ALA A 249 25.78 7.76 7.07
C ALA A 249 25.98 8.10 5.59
N ILE A 250 25.74 7.15 4.68
CA ILE A 250 25.81 7.38 3.23
C ILE A 250 24.76 8.41 2.80
N THR A 251 23.50 8.20 3.18
CA THR A 251 22.40 9.13 2.90
C THR A 251 22.73 10.53 3.41
N LYS A 252 23.19 10.66 4.65
CA LYS A 252 23.58 11.95 5.23
C LYS A 252 24.74 12.61 4.48
N LYS A 253 25.74 11.84 4.03
CA LYS A 253 26.88 12.39 3.26
C LYS A 253 26.43 12.91 1.89
N ILE A 254 25.44 12.25 1.28
CA ILE A 254 24.83 12.70 0.01
C ILE A 254 24.06 14.00 0.24
N GLU A 255 23.16 14.04 1.23
CA GLU A 255 22.39 15.24 1.59
C GLU A 255 23.26 16.43 1.99
N SER A 256 24.44 16.18 2.58
CA SER A 256 25.36 17.23 3.00
C SER A 256 26.28 17.74 1.88
N ASN A 257 26.24 17.13 0.70
CA ASN A 257 27.09 17.48 -0.44
C ASN A 257 26.21 17.98 -1.60
N PRO A 258 26.09 19.31 -1.80
CA PRO A 258 25.20 19.87 -2.83
C PRO A 258 25.46 19.34 -4.23
N THR A 259 26.74 19.11 -4.60
CA THR A 259 27.10 18.57 -5.91
C THR A 259 26.55 17.15 -6.10
N LEU A 260 26.60 16.33 -5.05
CA LEU A 260 26.11 14.95 -5.11
C LEU A 260 24.59 14.90 -4.95
N GLU A 261 24.02 15.64 -4.02
CA GLU A 261 22.58 15.80 -3.82
C GLU A 261 21.87 16.22 -5.12
N ASP A 262 22.44 17.17 -5.87
CA ASP A 262 21.85 17.64 -7.12
C ASP A 262 22.15 16.77 -8.34
N SER A 263 23.12 15.86 -8.24
CA SER A 263 23.45 14.93 -9.31
C SER A 263 22.33 13.93 -9.58
N ASN A 264 22.34 13.33 -10.78
CA ASN A 264 21.44 12.23 -11.13
C ASN A 264 21.53 11.07 -10.11
N ALA A 265 22.76 10.69 -9.77
CA ALA A 265 23.03 9.57 -8.88
C ALA A 265 22.58 9.81 -7.44
N GLY A 266 22.84 10.99 -6.88
CA GLY A 266 22.37 11.35 -5.54
C GLY A 266 20.85 11.41 -5.46
N LYS A 267 20.18 11.99 -6.48
CA LYS A 267 18.71 12.00 -6.56
C LYS A 267 18.12 10.60 -6.59
N HIS A 268 18.75 9.66 -7.32
CA HIS A 268 18.33 8.27 -7.34
C HIS A 268 18.53 7.58 -5.99
N TRP A 269 19.69 7.76 -5.34
CA TRP A 269 19.91 7.25 -3.98
C TRP A 269 18.86 7.76 -2.99
N LEU A 270 18.58 9.07 -2.98
CA LEU A 270 17.62 9.70 -2.07
C LEU A 270 16.18 9.25 -2.36
N LEU A 271 15.85 8.96 -3.62
CA LEU A 271 14.57 8.33 -3.95
C LEU A 271 14.42 6.95 -3.29
N LEU A 272 15.50 6.16 -3.26
CA LEU A 272 15.53 4.81 -2.70
C LEU A 272 15.59 4.81 -1.17
N PHE A 273 16.46 5.62 -0.57
CA PHE A 273 16.88 5.54 0.83
C PHE A 273 16.87 6.86 1.60
N GLY A 274 16.42 7.96 0.97
CA GLY A 274 16.23 9.26 1.62
C GLY A 274 14.84 9.41 2.26
N ARG A 275 14.03 8.35 2.26
CA ARG A 275 12.68 8.40 2.81
C ARG A 275 12.71 8.15 4.31
N ASN A 276 11.81 8.80 5.02
CA ASN A 276 11.66 8.64 6.46
C ASN A 276 10.44 7.79 6.83
N GLU A 277 10.31 7.50 8.12
CA GLU A 277 9.25 6.68 8.68
C GLU A 277 7.84 7.23 8.38
N ARG A 278 7.67 8.56 8.35
CA ARG A 278 6.39 9.19 7.98
C ARG A 278 5.99 8.83 6.56
N GLN A 279 6.93 8.93 5.62
CA GLN A 279 6.69 8.61 4.22
C GLN A 279 6.40 7.13 4.02
N MET A 280 7.04 6.25 4.79
CA MET A 280 6.75 4.81 4.76
C MET A 280 5.32 4.51 5.21
N VAL A 281 4.85 5.16 6.28
CA VAL A 281 3.49 4.95 6.81
C VAL A 281 2.41 5.60 5.93
N GLN A 282 2.66 6.78 5.38
CA GLN A 282 1.62 7.58 4.69
C GLN A 282 1.49 7.28 3.19
N HIS A 283 2.52 6.74 2.53
CA HIS A 283 2.53 6.56 1.07
C HIS A 283 2.25 5.12 0.61
N GLY A 284 1.55 4.33 1.41
CA GLY A 284 1.01 3.03 0.99
C GLY A 284 2.01 1.88 0.95
N TRP A 285 3.17 1.99 1.63
CA TRP A 285 4.14 0.89 1.73
C TRP A 285 3.68 -0.25 2.62
N THR A 286 2.68 0.00 3.46
CA THR A 286 2.03 -0.97 4.36
C THR A 286 0.61 -1.32 3.91
N ASP A 287 0.19 -0.93 2.70
CA ASP A 287 -1.18 -1.16 2.22
C ASP A 287 -1.52 -2.66 2.11
N CYS A 288 -0.54 -3.53 1.88
CA CYS A 288 -0.76 -4.98 1.90
C CYS A 288 -1.27 -5.48 3.27
N LEU A 289 -0.83 -4.86 4.37
CA LEU A 289 -1.21 -5.26 5.72
C LEU A 289 -2.69 -4.99 6.00
N LYS A 290 -3.30 -3.99 5.34
CA LYS A 290 -4.74 -3.70 5.39
C LYS A 290 -5.58 -4.88 4.91
N HIS A 291 -4.99 -5.78 4.12
CA HIS A 291 -5.68 -6.90 3.48
C HIS A 291 -5.29 -8.26 4.06
N MET A 292 -4.51 -8.30 5.14
CA MET A 292 -4.04 -9.55 5.75
C MET A 292 -5.18 -10.47 6.23
N HIS A 293 -6.33 -9.91 6.58
CA HIS A 293 -7.51 -10.66 7.01
C HIS A 293 -8.31 -11.27 5.85
N LEU A 294 -7.91 -11.06 4.59
CA LEU A 294 -8.67 -11.53 3.45
C LEU A 294 -8.21 -12.93 2.99
N PRO A 295 -9.13 -13.87 2.71
CA PRO A 295 -8.82 -15.28 2.46
C PRO A 295 -8.18 -15.57 1.09
N HIS A 296 -7.92 -14.55 0.28
CA HIS A 296 -7.54 -14.71 -1.13
C HIS A 296 -6.22 -14.01 -1.49
N MET A 297 -5.39 -13.66 -0.52
CA MET A 297 -4.05 -13.15 -0.84
C MET A 297 -3.24 -14.24 -1.56
N SER A 298 -2.60 -13.87 -2.66
CA SER A 298 -1.77 -14.77 -3.48
C SER A 298 -2.47 -16.01 -4.05
N LYS A 299 -3.81 -16.08 -4.03
CA LYS A 299 -4.57 -17.27 -4.44
C LYS A 299 -4.25 -17.72 -5.87
N GLU A 300 -4.02 -16.77 -6.77
CA GLU A 300 -3.79 -16.99 -8.20
C GLU A 300 -2.30 -17.06 -8.56
N VAL A 301 -1.40 -17.06 -7.57
CA VAL A 301 0.03 -17.34 -7.80
C VAL A 301 0.18 -18.82 -8.17
N ALA A 302 0.83 -19.06 -9.30
CA ALA A 302 0.93 -20.38 -9.93
C ALA A 302 1.72 -21.38 -9.08
N ASP A 303 2.88 -20.97 -8.55
CA ASP A 303 3.68 -21.79 -7.64
C ASP A 303 3.15 -21.64 -6.20
N PRO A 304 2.67 -22.72 -5.56
CA PRO A 304 2.23 -22.67 -4.17
C PRO A 304 3.32 -22.25 -3.17
N SER A 305 4.59 -22.52 -3.47
CA SER A 305 5.73 -22.14 -2.61
C SER A 305 6.01 -20.63 -2.61
N ASP A 306 5.55 -19.94 -3.67
CA ASP A 306 5.61 -18.48 -3.81
C ASP A 306 4.36 -17.77 -3.28
N ARG A 307 3.43 -18.48 -2.62
CA ARG A 307 2.26 -17.85 -2.01
C ARG A 307 2.62 -17.20 -0.67
N ILE A 308 1.97 -16.07 -0.40
CA ILE A 308 2.12 -15.37 0.88
C ILE A 308 1.32 -16.10 1.95
N THR A 309 1.97 -16.41 3.07
CA THR A 309 1.28 -16.92 4.27
C THR A 309 0.91 -15.77 5.21
N VAL A 310 -0.09 -16.01 6.06
CA VAL A 310 -0.48 -15.06 7.12
C VAL A 310 0.72 -14.74 8.02
N ASP A 311 1.51 -15.74 8.41
CA ASP A 311 2.69 -15.55 9.26
C ASP A 311 3.70 -14.56 8.66
N MET A 312 3.86 -14.55 7.33
CA MET A 312 4.77 -13.60 6.67
C MET A 312 4.29 -12.16 6.81
N LEU A 313 2.98 -11.93 6.65
CA LEU A 313 2.37 -10.60 6.82
C LEU A 313 2.39 -10.17 8.28
N GLN A 314 2.13 -11.09 9.21
CA GLN A 314 2.20 -10.82 10.64
C GLN A 314 3.62 -10.43 11.05
N ARG A 315 4.64 -11.21 10.65
CA ARG A 315 6.05 -10.88 10.89
C ARG A 315 6.42 -9.52 10.32
N PHE A 316 6.00 -9.23 9.08
CA PHE A 316 6.26 -7.91 8.49
C PHE A 316 5.61 -6.79 9.30
N ALA A 317 4.35 -6.94 9.72
CA ALA A 317 3.64 -5.96 10.52
C ALA A 317 4.30 -5.73 11.89
N GLU A 318 4.72 -6.81 12.57
CA GLU A 318 5.42 -6.76 13.85
C GLU A 318 6.80 -6.10 13.72
N ASP A 319 7.62 -6.54 12.76
CA ASP A 319 8.94 -5.95 12.50
C ASP A 319 8.82 -4.46 12.19
N PHE A 320 7.85 -4.08 11.35
CA PHE A 320 7.63 -2.69 11.00
C PHE A 320 7.19 -1.86 12.21
N ALA A 321 6.26 -2.37 13.03
CA ALA A 321 5.80 -1.71 14.24
C ALA A 321 6.90 -1.59 15.30
N HIS A 322 7.70 -2.63 15.51
CA HIS A 322 8.82 -2.61 16.47
C HIS A 322 9.86 -1.56 16.10
N ARG A 323 10.18 -1.42 14.80
CA ARG A 323 11.05 -0.35 14.31
C ARG A 323 10.42 1.02 14.57
N LEU A 324 9.15 1.22 14.23
CA LEU A 324 8.44 2.48 14.52
C LEU A 324 8.41 2.85 16.01
N ILE A 325 8.19 1.88 16.89
CA ILE A 325 8.21 2.10 18.35
C ILE A 325 9.58 2.62 18.79
N SER A 326 10.65 2.16 18.15
CA SER A 326 12.02 2.57 18.47
C SER A 326 12.33 4.01 18.02
N HIS A 327 11.44 4.64 17.25
CA HIS A 327 11.56 6.03 16.78
C HIS A 327 10.77 7.03 17.65
N VAL A 328 11.08 8.32 17.45
CA VAL A 328 10.69 9.40 18.36
C VAL A 328 9.19 9.74 18.31
N ASN A 329 8.48 9.50 17.20
CA ASN A 329 7.10 9.96 17.03
C ASN A 329 6.08 8.82 17.14
N PRO A 330 5.28 8.77 18.22
CA PRO A 330 4.29 7.72 18.44
C PRO A 330 3.12 7.72 17.45
N SER A 331 2.85 8.86 16.79
CA SER A 331 1.72 8.98 15.86
C SER A 331 1.80 8.02 14.67
N TYR A 332 3.01 7.58 14.32
CA TYR A 332 3.22 6.63 13.22
C TYR A 332 2.74 5.22 13.55
N VAL A 333 2.88 4.80 14.80
CA VAL A 333 2.30 3.54 15.29
C VAL A 333 0.78 3.63 15.32
N GLU A 334 0.23 4.77 15.76
CA GLU A 334 -1.22 5.01 15.73
C GLU A 334 -1.76 4.95 14.29
N SER A 335 -1.08 5.57 13.33
CA SER A 335 -1.46 5.51 11.90
C SER A 335 -1.39 4.07 11.33
N LEU A 336 -0.41 3.26 11.76
CA LEU A 336 -0.36 1.84 11.39
C LEU A 336 -1.56 1.07 11.94
N PHE A 337 -1.93 1.30 13.20
CA PHE A 337 -3.12 0.70 13.82
C PHE A 337 -4.39 1.09 13.08
N GLU A 338 -4.56 2.37 12.77
CA GLU A 338 -5.69 2.84 11.97
C GLU A 338 -5.75 2.13 10.62
N ASN A 339 -4.61 1.98 9.93
CA ASN A 339 -4.55 1.24 8.66
C ASN A 339 -4.98 -0.24 8.81
N LEU A 340 -4.54 -0.92 9.86
CA LEU A 340 -4.84 -2.34 10.11
C LEU A 340 -6.30 -2.58 10.57
N SER A 341 -6.92 -1.59 11.19
CA SER A 341 -8.28 -1.70 11.75
C SER A 341 -9.37 -1.04 10.90
N ALA A 342 -9.02 -0.08 10.02
CA ALA A 342 -10.00 0.76 9.31
C ALA A 342 -11.01 -0.04 8.48
N THR A 343 -10.60 -1.15 7.89
CA THR A 343 -11.50 -2.03 7.11
C THR A 343 -12.55 -2.69 7.99
N MET A 344 -12.20 -3.07 9.21
CA MET A 344 -13.12 -3.75 10.13
C MET A 344 -14.17 -2.83 10.73
N MET A 345 -13.93 -1.53 10.79
CA MET A 345 -14.93 -0.56 11.23
C MET A 345 -16.14 -0.47 10.28
N ARG A 346 -16.02 -0.98 9.05
CA ARG A 346 -17.07 -0.92 8.01
C ARG A 346 -17.56 -2.32 7.57
N GLU A 347 -16.99 -3.38 8.12
CA GLU A 347 -17.23 -4.74 7.66
C GLU A 347 -18.50 -5.33 8.27
N ASN A 348 -19.36 -5.88 7.41
CA ASN A 348 -20.62 -6.50 7.80
C ASN A 348 -20.59 -8.03 7.67
N ASN A 349 -19.47 -8.60 7.26
CA ASN A 349 -19.30 -10.04 7.14
C ASN A 349 -18.68 -10.64 8.43
N SER A 350 -19.40 -11.58 9.05
CA SER A 350 -18.94 -12.32 10.24
C SER A 350 -17.70 -13.16 9.97
N GLU A 351 -17.55 -13.73 8.77
CA GLU A 351 -16.35 -14.48 8.40
C GLU A 351 -15.13 -13.56 8.29
N ALA A 352 -15.31 -12.35 7.74
CA ALA A 352 -14.24 -11.36 7.66
C ALA A 352 -13.81 -10.90 9.06
N LEU A 353 -14.76 -10.71 9.99
CA LEU A 353 -14.43 -10.43 11.39
C LEU A 353 -13.67 -11.57 12.06
N LYS A 354 -14.12 -12.81 11.90
CA LYS A 354 -13.40 -13.98 12.45
C LYS A 354 -11.99 -14.09 11.87
N SER A 355 -11.85 -13.87 10.56
CA SER A 355 -10.55 -13.86 9.89
C SER A 355 -9.65 -12.74 10.41
N TRP A 356 -10.19 -11.54 10.63
CA TRP A 356 -9.42 -10.44 11.22
C TRP A 356 -9.00 -10.73 12.67
N GLN A 357 -9.89 -11.33 13.46
CA GLN A 357 -9.59 -11.75 14.84
C GLN A 357 -8.50 -12.81 14.89
N SER A 358 -8.44 -13.74 13.92
CA SER A 358 -7.40 -14.76 13.87
C SER A 358 -6.08 -14.28 13.25
N THR A 359 -6.12 -13.29 12.35
CA THR A 359 -4.93 -12.84 11.60
C THR A 359 -4.34 -11.52 12.10
N THR A 360 -5.16 -10.50 12.32
CA THR A 360 -4.70 -9.12 12.55
C THR A 360 -4.70 -8.76 14.03
N GLN A 361 -5.72 -9.18 14.78
CA GLN A 361 -5.82 -8.90 16.20
C GLN A 361 -4.62 -9.40 17.03
N PRO A 362 -4.01 -10.57 16.77
CA PRO A 362 -2.83 -11.03 17.52
C PRO A 362 -1.65 -10.08 17.37
N VAL A 363 -1.41 -9.57 16.16
CA VAL A 363 -0.34 -8.58 15.88
C VAL A 363 -0.59 -7.28 16.65
N LEU A 364 -1.81 -6.75 16.62
CA LEU A 364 -2.14 -5.52 17.36
C LEU A 364 -1.94 -5.69 18.87
N ARG A 365 -2.32 -6.84 19.42
CA ARG A 365 -2.09 -7.17 20.84
C ARG A 365 -0.60 -7.32 21.17
N SER A 366 0.16 -7.97 20.29
CA SER A 366 1.63 -8.11 20.38
C SER A 366 2.31 -6.74 20.46
N ILE A 367 1.93 -5.82 19.58
CA ILE A 367 2.46 -4.45 19.57
C ILE A 367 2.10 -3.69 20.85
N ILE A 368 0.85 -3.78 21.33
CA ILE A 368 0.44 -3.16 22.61
C ILE A 368 1.25 -3.74 23.78
N ALA A 369 1.44 -5.05 23.82
CA ALA A 369 2.23 -5.71 24.85
C ALA A 369 3.67 -5.19 24.84
N ARG A 370 4.28 -5.09 23.65
CA ARG A 370 5.63 -4.53 23.51
C ARG A 370 5.74 -3.10 24.03
N VAL A 371 4.78 -2.24 23.72
CA VAL A 371 4.76 -0.86 24.26
C VAL A 371 4.67 -0.85 25.78
N LYS A 372 3.87 -1.75 26.37
CA LYS A 372 3.76 -1.88 27.83
C LYS A 372 5.06 -2.37 28.47
N GLU A 373 5.73 -3.35 27.89
CA GLU A 373 7.04 -3.84 28.36
C GLU A 373 8.08 -2.71 28.43
N LEU A 374 8.08 -1.82 27.43
CA LEU A 374 8.99 -0.67 27.39
C LEU A 374 8.62 0.43 28.39
N ARG A 375 7.42 0.41 28.97
CA ARG A 375 6.97 1.36 30.00
C ARG A 375 7.36 0.91 31.39
N THR A 376 8.64 1.03 31.71
CA THR A 376 9.13 0.81 33.08
C THR A 376 8.99 2.08 33.94
N PRO A 377 8.76 1.96 35.26
CA PRO A 377 8.68 3.13 36.15
C PRO A 377 9.94 4.01 36.13
N SER A 378 11.12 3.40 35.97
CA SER A 378 12.38 4.11 35.81
C SER A 378 12.45 4.83 34.46
N GLY A 379 12.08 4.16 33.36
CA GLY A 379 12.07 4.74 32.03
C GLY A 379 11.11 5.93 31.90
N GLN A 380 9.93 5.87 32.52
CA GLN A 380 8.96 6.98 32.48
C GLN A 380 9.46 8.25 33.17
N ARG A 381 10.40 8.13 34.11
CA ARG A 381 10.99 9.25 34.84
C ARG A 381 12.27 9.77 34.21
N ASP A 382 12.81 9.07 33.23
CA ASP A 382 14.04 9.44 32.53
C ASP A 382 13.73 10.34 31.31
N PRO A 383 14.11 11.63 31.35
CA PRO A 383 13.93 12.54 30.21
C PRO A 383 14.77 12.16 28.98
N MET A 384 15.81 11.35 29.17
CA MET A 384 16.75 10.90 28.13
C MET A 384 16.48 9.46 27.68
N ARG A 385 15.32 8.89 28.05
CA ARG A 385 14.95 7.54 27.63
C ARG A 385 14.88 7.44 26.10
N GLU A 386 15.25 6.27 25.58
CA GLU A 386 15.07 5.92 24.18
C GLU A 386 14.12 4.70 24.09
N PRO A 387 12.98 4.81 23.37
CA PRO A 387 12.49 5.97 22.63
C PRO A 387 11.91 7.07 23.52
N LYS A 388 12.12 8.34 23.15
CA LYS A 388 11.67 9.53 23.91
C LYS A 388 10.18 9.50 24.26
N ALA A 389 9.34 9.09 23.31
CA ALA A 389 7.89 8.98 23.48
C ALA A 389 7.43 7.57 23.10
N LEU A 390 6.42 7.05 23.80
CA LEU A 390 5.81 5.74 23.51
C LEU A 390 4.33 5.93 23.15
N PRO A 391 3.78 5.17 22.18
CA PRO A 391 2.38 5.28 21.77
C PRO A 391 1.42 5.06 22.91
N ASP A 392 0.37 5.87 22.99
CA ASP A 392 -0.65 5.74 24.00
C ASP A 392 -1.40 4.41 23.84
N THR A 393 -1.23 3.51 24.81
CA THR A 393 -1.81 2.16 24.72
C THR A 393 -3.32 2.19 24.81
N PHE A 394 -3.90 3.19 25.47
CA PHE A 394 -5.35 3.34 25.51
C PHE A 394 -5.86 3.65 24.10
N ARG A 395 -5.25 4.63 23.41
CA ARG A 395 -5.59 4.95 22.02
C ARG A 395 -5.41 3.77 21.08
N LEU A 396 -4.33 3.00 21.24
CA LEU A 396 -4.11 1.79 20.44
C LEU A 396 -5.22 0.73 20.66
N LYS A 397 -5.67 0.54 21.91
CA LYS A 397 -6.80 -0.35 22.21
C LYS A 397 -8.11 0.14 21.62
N VAL A 398 -8.38 1.45 21.69
CA VAL A 398 -9.55 2.08 21.06
C VAL A 398 -9.52 1.88 19.53
N ALA A 399 -8.36 2.03 18.90
CA ALA A 399 -8.18 1.78 17.47
C ALA A 399 -8.33 0.31 17.07
N MET A 400 -8.19 -0.64 18.00
CA MET A 400 -8.39 -2.08 17.79
C MET A 400 -9.85 -2.51 17.89
N LEU A 401 -10.77 -1.63 18.32
CA LEU A 401 -12.19 -1.95 18.35
C LEU A 401 -12.68 -2.28 16.93
N ALA A 402 -13.30 -3.44 16.76
CA ALA A 402 -13.90 -3.87 15.51
C ALA A 402 -15.41 -3.85 15.67
N VAL A 403 -16.12 -3.11 14.82
CA VAL A 403 -17.58 -3.08 14.82
C VAL A 403 -18.08 -4.46 14.36
N PRO A 404 -18.85 -5.21 15.18
CA PRO A 404 -19.33 -6.51 14.75
C PRO A 404 -20.28 -6.38 13.55
N PRO A 405 -20.52 -7.43 12.75
CA PRO A 405 -21.44 -7.41 11.61
C PRO A 405 -22.93 -7.34 11.99
N GLY A 406 -23.28 -7.60 13.25
CA GLY A 406 -24.66 -7.65 13.75
C GLY A 406 -24.94 -8.92 14.55
N GLY A 407 -25.95 -8.86 15.42
CA GLY A 407 -26.46 -9.99 16.19
C GLY A 407 -26.26 -9.80 17.69
N ALA A 408 -27.28 -10.19 18.48
CA ALA A 408 -27.36 -9.92 19.91
C ALA A 408 -26.11 -10.37 20.68
N ASP A 409 -25.56 -11.55 20.38
CA ASP A 409 -24.38 -12.10 21.03
C ASP A 409 -23.11 -11.29 20.70
N MET A 410 -22.93 -10.91 19.44
CA MET A 410 -21.77 -10.13 18.99
C MET A 410 -21.83 -8.69 19.50
N ASP A 411 -23.03 -8.11 19.53
CA ASP A 411 -23.27 -6.79 20.10
C ASP A 411 -23.03 -6.78 21.62
N ALA A 412 -23.41 -7.85 22.32
CA ALA A 412 -23.12 -8.00 23.75
C ALA A 412 -21.61 -8.14 24.03
N LEU A 413 -20.89 -8.94 23.23
CA LEU A 413 -19.43 -9.05 23.31
C LEU A 413 -18.76 -7.70 23.08
N PHE A 414 -19.23 -6.94 22.10
CA PHE A 414 -18.67 -5.62 21.80
C PHE A 414 -18.99 -4.58 22.88
N ALA A 415 -20.21 -4.59 23.43
CA ALA A 415 -20.54 -3.75 24.61
C ALA A 415 -19.65 -4.09 25.82
N LYS A 416 -19.27 -5.35 25.98
CA LYS A 416 -18.30 -5.79 27.00
C LYS A 416 -16.90 -5.25 26.71
N GLU A 417 -16.45 -5.21 25.45
CA GLU A 417 -15.17 -4.58 25.07
C GLU A 417 -15.16 -3.07 25.36
N ILE A 418 -16.25 -2.35 25.05
CA ILE A 418 -16.42 -0.94 25.41
C ILE A 418 -16.37 -0.78 26.93
N SER A 419 -17.12 -1.61 27.66
CA SER A 419 -17.18 -1.55 29.13
C SER A 419 -15.81 -1.76 29.75
N ALA A 420 -15.01 -2.68 29.22
CA ALA A 420 -13.64 -2.91 29.70
C ALA A 420 -12.72 -1.69 29.50
N LEU A 421 -12.89 -0.94 28.40
CA LEU A 421 -12.17 0.32 28.20
C LEU A 421 -12.66 1.42 29.14
N ILE A 422 -13.96 1.47 29.43
CA ILE A 422 -14.51 2.39 30.43
C ILE A 422 -13.96 2.08 31.82
N ASP A 423 -13.91 0.79 32.20
CA ASP A 423 -13.33 0.36 33.47
C ASP A 423 -11.84 0.72 33.57
N GLU A 424 -11.08 0.57 32.49
CA GLU A 424 -9.67 0.98 32.45
C GLU A 424 -9.55 2.49 32.72
N LEU A 425 -10.34 3.33 32.04
CA LEU A 425 -10.33 4.79 32.27
C LEU A 425 -10.75 5.20 33.68
N ALA A 426 -11.77 4.54 34.22
CA ALA A 426 -12.28 4.87 35.55
C ALA A 426 -11.29 4.49 36.67
N ASN A 427 -10.44 3.49 36.43
CA ASN A 427 -9.44 3.01 37.38
C ASN A 427 -8.05 3.65 37.18
N GLU A 428 -7.81 4.29 36.04
CA GLU A 428 -6.58 5.06 35.82
C GLU A 428 -6.53 6.30 36.71
N HIS A 429 -5.44 6.48 37.44
CA HIS A 429 -5.24 7.60 38.37
C HIS A 429 -4.87 8.93 37.65
N ALA A 430 -5.03 8.98 36.32
CA ALA A 430 -4.60 10.07 35.46
C ALA A 430 -5.79 10.90 34.91
N LEU A 431 -5.50 11.96 34.14
CA LEU A 431 -6.48 12.83 33.49
C LEU A 431 -7.25 12.08 32.37
N TYR A 432 -8.26 11.28 32.74
CA TYR A 432 -9.05 10.44 31.85
C TYR A 432 -9.85 11.21 30.77
N HIS A 433 -10.08 12.51 30.94
CA HIS A 433 -10.95 13.31 30.07
C HIS A 433 -10.55 13.26 28.58
N ASN A 434 -9.26 13.32 28.28
CA ASN A 434 -8.78 13.29 26.89
C ASN A 434 -9.02 11.93 26.24
N HIS A 435 -8.81 10.85 27.00
CA HIS A 435 -9.09 9.49 26.54
C HIS A 435 -10.58 9.22 26.40
N TRP A 436 -11.39 9.78 27.30
CA TRP A 436 -12.84 9.69 27.22
C TRP A 436 -13.38 10.35 25.95
N VAL A 437 -12.92 11.56 25.65
CA VAL A 437 -13.25 12.25 24.39
C VAL A 437 -12.84 11.40 23.18
N HIS A 438 -11.62 10.85 23.19
CA HIS A 438 -11.15 10.01 22.08
C HIS A 438 -12.00 8.75 21.86
N LEU A 439 -12.36 8.03 22.93
CA LEU A 439 -13.24 6.86 22.84
C LEU A 439 -14.62 7.24 22.27
N LYS A 440 -15.21 8.33 22.75
CA LYS A 440 -16.50 8.84 22.24
C LYS A 440 -16.42 9.26 20.78
N ASP A 441 -15.34 9.92 20.37
CA ASP A 441 -15.14 10.32 18.98
C ASP A 441 -15.00 9.11 18.06
N GLN A 442 -14.24 8.09 18.47
CA GLN A 442 -14.07 6.86 17.69
C GLN A 442 -15.39 6.09 17.52
N LEU A 443 -16.13 5.88 18.62
CA LEU A 443 -17.43 5.21 18.60
C LEU A 443 -18.55 6.08 18.00
N GLY A 444 -18.32 7.39 17.93
CA GLY A 444 -19.22 8.37 17.40
C GLY A 444 -19.14 8.57 15.89
N ARG A 445 -18.11 8.03 15.21
CA ARG A 445 -17.98 8.10 13.75
C ARG A 445 -19.22 7.47 13.09
N GLU A 446 -19.78 8.16 12.10
CA GLU A 446 -20.97 7.67 11.42
C GLU A 446 -20.62 6.51 10.48
N PHE A 447 -21.03 5.29 10.86
CA PHE A 447 -21.03 4.15 9.95
C PHE A 447 -22.48 3.81 9.56
N PRO A 448 -22.79 3.54 8.27
CA PRO A 448 -24.16 3.31 7.82
C PRO A 448 -24.93 2.22 8.58
N ASN A 449 -24.23 1.18 9.05
CA ASN A 449 -24.83 0.03 9.75
C ASN A 449 -24.86 0.20 11.28
N TRP A 450 -24.38 1.34 11.78
CA TRP A 450 -24.21 1.63 13.20
C TRP A 450 -25.47 2.21 13.83
N LYS A 451 -26.17 3.11 13.13
CA LYS A 451 -27.29 3.90 13.68
C LYS A 451 -28.42 3.05 14.31
N PRO A 452 -28.87 1.93 13.70
CA PRO A 452 -29.90 1.09 14.33
C PRO A 452 -29.39 0.34 15.58
N ARG A 453 -28.09 0.07 15.68
CA ARG A 453 -27.47 -0.76 16.73
C ARG A 453 -27.03 0.04 17.94
N LEU A 454 -26.89 1.34 17.78
CA LEU A 454 -26.67 2.26 18.90
C LEU A 454 -27.75 2.14 19.97
N VAL A 455 -29.00 1.81 19.60
CA VAL A 455 -30.08 1.53 20.56
C VAL A 455 -29.74 0.35 21.45
N TYR A 456 -29.27 -0.75 20.86
CA TYR A 456 -28.94 -1.96 21.60
C TYR A 456 -27.73 -1.75 22.53
N LEU A 457 -26.68 -1.09 22.05
CA LEU A 457 -25.53 -0.72 22.88
C LEU A 457 -25.91 0.24 24.01
N ALA A 458 -26.82 1.19 23.75
CA ALA A 458 -27.34 2.08 24.77
C ALA A 458 -28.15 1.33 25.85
N ILE A 459 -28.92 0.31 25.48
CA ILE A 459 -29.64 -0.54 26.43
C ILE A 459 -28.65 -1.27 27.35
N ILE A 460 -27.61 -1.91 26.79
CA ILE A 460 -26.64 -2.68 27.59
C ILE A 460 -25.84 -1.76 28.51
N LEU A 461 -25.28 -0.68 27.98
CA LEU A 461 -24.44 0.23 28.76
C LEU A 461 -25.27 1.07 29.74
N GLY A 462 -26.54 1.33 29.43
CA GLY A 462 -27.43 2.12 30.24
C GLY A 462 -28.14 1.36 31.35
N ASP A 463 -28.00 0.03 31.40
CA ASP A 463 -28.69 -0.77 32.40
C ASP A 463 -28.12 -0.53 33.80
N LEU A 464 -28.99 -0.07 34.71
CA LEU A 464 -28.67 0.20 36.10
C LEU A 464 -28.84 -1.03 37.01
N SER A 465 -29.27 -2.18 36.48
CA SER A 465 -29.55 -3.40 37.26
C SER A 465 -28.36 -3.88 38.10
N ASN A 466 -27.14 -3.66 37.62
CA ASN A 466 -25.89 -4.06 38.29
C ASN A 466 -25.13 -2.88 38.91
N VAL A 467 -25.71 -1.68 38.94
CA VAL A 467 -25.08 -0.47 39.48
C VAL A 467 -25.46 -0.31 40.95
N ASN A 468 -24.47 -0.07 41.82
CA ASN A 468 -24.76 0.36 43.19
C ASN A 468 -25.24 1.82 43.17
N ILE A 469 -26.56 2.01 43.13
CA ILE A 469 -27.22 3.31 43.02
C ILE A 469 -26.90 4.23 44.21
N GLU A 470 -26.60 3.68 45.39
CA GLU A 470 -26.26 4.47 46.59
C GLU A 470 -24.85 5.08 46.49
N SER A 471 -23.96 4.44 45.74
CA SER A 471 -22.59 4.90 45.53
C SER A 471 -22.08 4.51 44.14
N PRO A 472 -22.59 5.16 43.06
CA PRO A 472 -22.18 4.84 41.70
C PRO A 472 -20.70 5.17 41.48
N THR A 473 -20.01 4.29 40.77
CA THR A 473 -18.60 4.48 40.39
C THR A 473 -18.46 5.45 39.22
N LEU A 474 -17.24 5.96 38.98
CA LEU A 474 -16.95 6.76 37.77
C LEU A 474 -17.28 5.98 36.49
N ALA A 475 -16.99 4.68 36.47
CA ALA A 475 -17.32 3.82 35.33
C ALA A 475 -18.83 3.79 35.05
N ASP A 476 -19.66 3.76 36.10
CA ASP A 476 -21.13 3.78 35.97
C ASP A 476 -21.63 5.08 35.35
N TYR A 477 -21.09 6.23 35.79
CA TYR A 477 -21.39 7.51 35.17
C TYR A 477 -20.98 7.56 33.70
N MET A 478 -19.79 7.05 33.36
CA MET A 478 -19.29 7.03 31.99
C MET A 478 -20.14 6.11 31.09
N ARG A 479 -20.58 4.94 31.58
CA ARG A 479 -21.47 4.04 30.83
C ARG A 479 -22.81 4.69 30.50
N VAL A 480 -23.45 5.33 31.50
CA VAL A 480 -24.70 6.08 31.31
C VAL A 480 -24.50 7.25 30.33
N GLU A 481 -23.39 7.97 30.43
CA GLU A 481 -23.05 9.04 29.49
C GLU A 481 -22.87 8.52 28.04
N MET A 482 -22.20 7.39 27.86
CA MET A 482 -22.07 6.75 26.53
C MET A 482 -23.43 6.30 25.99
N ALA A 483 -24.25 5.65 26.83
CA ALA A 483 -25.59 5.20 26.46
C ALA A 483 -26.49 6.38 26.03
N ARG A 484 -26.36 7.52 26.71
CA ARG A 484 -27.02 8.77 26.34
C ARG A 484 -26.58 9.25 24.96
N ASP A 485 -25.28 9.28 24.69
CA ASP A 485 -24.73 9.75 23.41
C ASP A 485 -25.09 8.81 22.26
N PHE A 486 -25.14 7.50 22.49
CA PHE A 486 -25.64 6.51 21.54
C PHE A 486 -27.13 6.69 21.25
N THR A 487 -27.95 6.94 22.27
CA THR A 487 -29.39 7.17 22.11
C THR A 487 -29.68 8.42 21.29
N LYS A 488 -28.92 9.50 21.50
CA LYS A 488 -29.03 10.73 20.69
C LYS A 488 -28.73 10.45 19.20
N ARG A 489 -27.75 9.60 18.91
CA ARG A 489 -27.29 9.30 17.54
C ARG A 489 -28.08 8.17 16.84
N ALA A 490 -28.86 7.39 17.56
CA ALA A 490 -29.61 6.26 17.02
C ALA A 490 -30.71 6.68 16.01
N ASP A 491 -31.10 5.78 15.11
CA ASP A 491 -32.27 5.97 14.22
C ASP A 491 -33.49 5.25 14.81
N ASP A 492 -34.41 6.02 15.38
CA ASP A 492 -35.59 5.50 16.11
C ASP A 492 -36.59 4.77 15.19
N THR A 493 -36.48 4.93 13.87
CA THR A 493 -37.51 4.48 12.92
C THR A 493 -37.44 3.00 12.56
N LYS A 494 -36.33 2.30 12.84
CA LYS A 494 -36.06 0.96 12.31
C LYS A 494 -36.09 -0.21 13.31
N VAL A 495 -36.25 0.03 14.62
CA VAL A 495 -36.10 -1.04 15.63
C VAL A 495 -37.19 -0.98 16.71
N ARG A 496 -38.41 -1.40 16.37
CA ARG A 496 -39.62 -1.24 17.21
C ARG A 496 -39.58 -1.99 18.55
N ASN A 497 -38.92 -3.15 18.61
CA ASN A 497 -38.84 -3.95 19.85
C ASN A 497 -37.78 -3.42 20.83
N ASP A 498 -36.64 -2.94 20.33
CA ASP A 498 -35.58 -2.37 21.19
C ASP A 498 -35.96 -0.97 21.69
N ALA A 499 -36.82 -0.24 20.97
CA ALA A 499 -37.35 1.04 21.43
C ALA A 499 -38.13 0.92 22.77
N ASN A 500 -38.86 -0.19 23.00
CA ASN A 500 -39.58 -0.39 24.26
C ASN A 500 -38.62 -0.69 25.42
N LYS A 501 -37.64 -1.56 25.20
CA LYS A 501 -36.59 -1.84 26.19
C LYS A 501 -35.79 -0.58 26.53
N LEU A 502 -35.45 0.23 25.53
CA LEU A 502 -34.79 1.51 25.76
C LEU A 502 -35.65 2.43 26.63
N LYS A 503 -36.96 2.51 26.39
CA LYS A 503 -37.88 3.27 27.26
C LYS A 503 -37.90 2.75 28.70
N GLU A 504 -37.84 1.43 28.90
CA GLU A 504 -37.75 0.84 30.24
C GLU A 504 -36.46 1.27 30.94
N ILE A 505 -35.32 1.21 30.27
CA ILE A 505 -34.03 1.70 30.80
C ILE A 505 -34.10 3.21 31.11
N LEU A 506 -34.63 4.03 30.20
CA LEU A 506 -34.77 5.47 30.43
C LEU A 506 -35.71 5.78 31.61
N ARG A 507 -36.70 4.91 31.89
CA ARG A 507 -37.55 5.02 33.08
C ARG A 507 -36.76 4.75 34.36
N THR A 508 -35.86 3.77 34.38
CA THR A 508 -35.01 3.53 35.56
C THR A 508 -34.10 4.73 35.83
N TRP A 509 -33.62 5.43 34.79
CA TRP A 509 -32.85 6.66 34.96
C TRP A 509 -33.69 7.80 35.55
N LYS A 510 -34.95 7.93 35.11
CA LYS A 510 -35.92 8.92 35.62
C LYS A 510 -36.20 8.72 37.11
N GLU A 511 -36.37 7.47 37.52
CA GLU A 511 -36.70 7.06 38.87
C GLU A 511 -35.47 6.99 39.79
N SER A 512 -34.25 7.03 39.22
CA SER A 512 -33.00 6.95 39.98
C SER A 512 -32.86 8.10 41.00
N PRO A 513 -32.36 7.84 42.22
CA PRO A 513 -32.01 8.88 43.19
C PRO A 513 -30.78 9.72 42.76
N VAL A 514 -29.97 9.23 41.81
CA VAL A 514 -28.76 9.89 41.33
C VAL A 514 -29.13 11.00 40.35
N GLU A 515 -28.85 12.26 40.72
CA GLU A 515 -29.23 13.44 39.93
C GLU A 515 -28.65 13.43 38.51
N LYS A 516 -27.40 12.99 38.36
CA LYS A 516 -26.73 12.97 37.06
C LYS A 516 -27.43 12.06 36.04
N PHE A 517 -27.89 10.87 36.45
CA PHE A 517 -28.64 9.96 35.57
C PHE A 517 -29.96 10.58 35.12
N ARG A 518 -30.67 11.27 36.02
CA ARG A 518 -31.87 12.05 35.67
C ARG A 518 -31.54 13.20 34.71
N SER A 519 -30.40 13.87 34.89
CA SER A 519 -29.96 14.94 33.99
C SER A 519 -29.64 14.43 32.60
N ASP A 520 -28.97 13.28 32.48
CA ASP A 520 -28.65 12.68 31.18
C ASP A 520 -29.91 12.26 30.41
N LEU A 521 -30.96 11.82 31.10
CA LEU A 521 -32.29 11.63 30.51
C LEU A 521 -32.89 12.95 29.97
N ARG A 522 -32.83 14.04 30.76
CA ARG A 522 -33.35 15.35 30.33
C ARG A 522 -32.66 15.81 29.03
N ASP A 523 -31.36 15.57 28.91
CA ASP A 523 -30.59 15.89 27.70
C ASP A 523 -31.04 15.07 26.48
N ILE A 524 -31.42 13.81 26.68
CA ILE A 524 -32.00 12.98 25.60
C ILE A 524 -33.34 13.55 25.17
N ILE A 525 -34.23 13.84 26.12
CA ILE A 525 -35.58 14.35 25.84
C ILE A 525 -35.53 15.70 25.11
N ALA A 526 -34.58 16.56 25.48
CA ALA A 526 -34.35 17.83 24.79
C ALA A 526 -33.95 17.63 23.31
N PHE A 527 -33.19 16.58 23.01
CA PHE A 527 -32.74 16.25 21.66
C PHE A 527 -33.78 15.42 20.87
N LYS A 528 -34.50 14.51 21.53
CA LYS A 528 -35.51 13.61 20.97
C LYS A 528 -36.77 13.59 21.85
N PRO A 529 -37.74 14.47 21.57
CA PRO A 529 -38.98 14.57 22.35
C PRO A 529 -39.87 13.32 22.32
N SER A 530 -39.65 12.39 21.39
CA SER A 530 -40.37 11.11 21.26
C SER A 530 -40.20 10.16 22.46
N TYR A 531 -39.24 10.43 23.34
CA TYR A 531 -38.96 9.68 24.57
C TYR A 531 -39.50 10.33 25.86
N LYS A 532 -40.36 11.35 25.75
CA LYS A 532 -41.04 11.97 26.90
C LYS A 532 -41.89 11.00 27.70
#